data_AF-A0A0H4BDJ9-F1
#
_entry.id   AF-A0A0H4BDJ9-F1
#
_cell.length_a   1.000
_cell.length_b   1.000
_cell.length_c   1.000
_cell.angle_alpha   90.00
_cell.angle_beta   90.00
_cell.angle_gamma   90.00
#
_symmetry.space_group_name_H-M   'P 1'
#
loop_
_entity.id
_entity.type
_entity.pdbx_description
1 polymer ?
#
loop_
_entity_poly.entity_id
_entity_poly.type
_entity_poly.pdbx_seq_one_letter_code
_entity_poly.pdbx_strand_id
1 'polypeptide(L)'
;MPRKKPEPAKTSEQDTWKEDASKLSYEEALQAVDVLLGQLQDDSVPLADLQKNYARATIYLDRCELLLSQVEQSVRQLDPNTMEECTVDVSNNE
;
A
#
# COMPACT_ATOMS: atom_id res chain seq x y z
N MET A 1 20.84 26.92 -32.73
CA MET A 1 19.67 26.12 -32.28
C MET A 1 19.71 25.98 -30.77
N PRO A 2 18.75 26.52 -30.01
CA PRO A 2 18.71 26.30 -28.57
C PRO A 2 18.13 24.91 -28.28
N ARG A 3 18.91 24.07 -27.59
CA ARG A 3 18.48 22.73 -27.15
C ARG A 3 17.41 22.90 -26.07
N LYS A 4 16.22 22.34 -26.30
CA LYS A 4 15.14 22.23 -25.31
C LYS A 4 15.68 21.47 -24.09
N LYS A 5 15.61 22.09 -22.91
CA LYS A 5 15.89 21.40 -21.63
C LYS A 5 14.82 20.30 -21.42
N PRO A 6 15.17 19.12 -20.89
CA PRO A 6 14.19 18.08 -20.58
C PRO A 6 13.29 18.56 -19.44
N GLU A 7 11.98 18.62 -19.69
CA GLU A 7 10.96 18.89 -18.67
C GLU A 7 10.90 17.71 -17.68
N PRO A 8 10.72 17.94 -16.37
CA PRO A 8 10.56 16.86 -15.40
C PRO A 8 9.27 16.09 -15.71
N ALA A 9 9.38 14.76 -15.73
CA ALA A 9 8.26 13.86 -16.00
C ALA A 9 7.08 14.16 -15.05
N LYS A 10 5.89 14.33 -15.61
CA LYS A 10 4.66 14.60 -14.85
C LYS A 10 4.25 13.33 -14.10
N THR A 11 4.64 13.21 -12.83
CA THR A 11 4.13 12.18 -11.91
C THR A 11 2.62 12.36 -11.74
N SER A 12 1.82 11.32 -11.94
CA SER A 12 0.36 11.41 -11.81
C SER A 12 -0.06 11.45 -10.33
N GLU A 13 -1.24 11.99 -10.01
CA GLU A 13 -1.74 11.99 -8.61
C GLU A 13 -1.81 10.56 -8.03
N GLN A 14 -2.12 9.55 -8.85
CA GLN A 14 -2.11 8.16 -8.41
C GLN A 14 -0.71 7.66 -8.02
N ASP A 15 0.33 8.08 -8.75
CA ASP A 15 1.70 7.69 -8.41
C ASP A 15 2.12 8.28 -7.06
N THR A 16 1.69 9.51 -6.76
CA THR A 16 1.92 10.11 -5.44
C THR A 16 1.21 9.34 -4.33
N TRP A 17 -0.04 8.92 -4.53
CA TRP A 17 -0.76 8.14 -3.52
C TRP A 17 -0.16 6.75 -3.31
N LYS A 18 0.36 6.12 -4.37
CA LYS A 18 1.08 4.85 -4.26
C LYS A 18 2.38 5.02 -3.48
N GLU A 19 3.12 6.09 -3.74
CA GLU A 19 4.33 6.39 -2.98
C GLU A 19 4.01 6.64 -1.49
N ASP A 20 2.96 7.43 -1.20
CA ASP A 20 2.50 7.65 0.16
C ASP A 20 2.10 6.34 0.83
N ALA A 21 1.27 5.53 0.17
CA ALA A 21 0.80 4.24 0.67
C ALA A 21 1.95 3.29 1.02
N SER A 22 3.02 3.30 0.21
CA SER A 22 4.19 2.44 0.44
C SER A 22 4.90 2.70 1.77
N LYS A 23 4.74 3.91 2.32
CA LYS A 23 5.37 4.35 3.57
C LYS A 23 4.49 4.13 4.80
N LEU A 24 3.20 3.84 4.62
CA LEU A 24 2.25 3.66 5.72
C LEU A 24 2.38 2.28 6.35
N SER A 25 2.24 2.23 7.68
CA SER A 25 1.92 1.02 8.42
C SER A 25 0.47 0.58 8.16
N TYR A 26 0.11 -0.62 8.65
CA TYR A 26 -1.24 -1.15 8.47
C TYR A 26 -2.29 -0.25 9.12
N GLU A 27 -2.05 0.19 10.36
CA GLU A 27 -2.99 1.04 11.10
C GLU A 27 -3.17 2.40 10.42
N GLU A 28 -2.07 3.01 9.94
CA GLU A 28 -2.14 4.29 9.24
C GLU A 28 -2.85 4.17 7.88
N ALA A 29 -2.60 3.11 7.13
CA ALA A 29 -3.29 2.85 5.87
C ALA A 29 -4.78 2.61 6.09
N LEU A 30 -5.16 1.83 7.12
CA LEU A 30 -6.55 1.58 7.49
C LEU A 30 -7.27 2.87 7.92
N GLN A 31 -6.63 3.69 8.76
CA GLN A 31 -7.19 4.97 9.18
C GLN A 31 -7.36 5.93 8.00
N ALA A 32 -6.43 5.92 7.04
CA ALA A 32 -6.57 6.71 5.82
C ALA A 32 -7.77 6.24 4.96
N VAL A 33 -8.03 4.93 4.90
CA VAL A 33 -9.24 4.38 4.25
C VAL A 33 -10.50 4.84 4.98
N ASP A 34 -10.55 4.77 6.31
CA ASP A 34 -11.73 5.19 7.09
C ASP A 34 -12.10 6.66 6.86
N VAL A 35 -11.10 7.54 6.78
CA VAL A 35 -11.32 8.95 6.44
C VAL A 35 -11.93 9.11 5.05
N LEU A 36 -11.39 8.40 4.05
CA LEU A 36 -11.91 8.45 2.68
C LEU A 36 -13.30 7.83 2.58
N LEU A 37 -13.57 6.78 3.35
CA LEU A 37 -14.88 6.15 3.43
C LEU A 37 -15.92 7.12 3.99
N GLY A 38 -15.58 7.88 5.03
CA GLY A 38 -16.44 8.95 5.56
C GLY A 38 -16.78 10.00 4.51
N GLN A 39 -15.83 10.37 3.65
CA GLN A 39 -16.06 11.30 2.53
C GLN A 39 -16.89 10.68 1.41
N LEU A 40 -16.79 9.37 1.18
CA LEU A 40 -17.60 8.66 0.19
C LEU A 40 -19.06 8.50 0.61
N GLN A 41 -19.32 8.51 1.92
CA GLN A 41 -20.66 8.40 2.50
C GLN A 41 -21.35 9.75 2.69
N ASP A 42 -20.64 10.86 2.46
CA ASP A 42 -21.18 12.21 2.59
C ASP A 42 -21.85 12.65 1.28
N ASP A 43 -23.18 12.80 1.34
CA ASP A 43 -24.03 13.21 0.21
C ASP A 43 -23.74 14.64 -0.30
N SER A 44 -22.96 15.43 0.44
CA SER A 44 -22.56 16.78 0.03
C SER A 44 -21.32 16.82 -0.87
N VAL A 45 -20.61 15.70 -1.03
CA VAL A 45 -19.36 15.63 -1.81
C VAL A 45 -19.65 15.55 -3.31
N PRO A 46 -19.02 16.40 -4.15
CA PRO A 46 -19.19 16.34 -5.61
C PRO A 46 -18.73 15.01 -6.20
N LEU A 47 -19.38 14.56 -7.28
CA LEU A 47 -19.08 13.28 -7.93
C LEU A 47 -17.60 13.12 -8.37
N ALA A 48 -16.98 14.20 -8.83
CA ALA A 48 -15.57 14.17 -9.23
C ALA A 48 -14.64 13.86 -8.03
N ASP A 49 -14.97 14.41 -6.87
CA ASP A 49 -14.23 14.18 -5.62
C ASP A 49 -14.51 12.77 -5.08
N LEU A 50 -15.74 12.26 -5.23
CA LEU A 50 -16.07 10.86 -4.92
C LEU A 50 -15.21 9.88 -5.75
N GLN A 51 -15.07 10.12 -7.06
CA GLN A 51 -14.22 9.27 -7.92
C GLN A 51 -12.76 9.33 -7.50
N LYS A 52 -12.26 10.51 -7.12
CA LYS A 52 -10.90 10.71 -6.62
C LYS A 52 -10.68 9.97 -5.31
N ASN A 53 -11.58 10.13 -4.36
CA ASN A 53 -11.53 9.49 -3.04
C ASN A 53 -11.61 7.97 -3.16
N TYR A 54 -12.47 7.46 -4.04
CA TYR A 54 -12.55 6.03 -4.33
C TYR A 54 -11.22 5.49 -4.86
N ALA A 55 -10.65 6.12 -5.89
CA ALA A 55 -9.37 5.68 -6.47
C ALA A 55 -8.24 5.69 -5.43
N ARG A 56 -8.21 6.70 -4.55
CA ARG A 56 -7.23 6.77 -3.47
C ARG A 56 -7.48 5.72 -2.38
N ALA A 57 -8.74 5.46 -2.03
CA ALA A 57 -9.10 4.44 -1.03
C ALA A 57 -8.70 3.04 -1.48
N THR A 58 -8.87 2.72 -2.77
CA THR A 58 -8.41 1.44 -3.34
C THR A 58 -6.90 1.26 -3.16
N ILE A 59 -6.10 2.29 -3.40
CA ILE A 59 -4.63 2.22 -3.23
C ILE A 59 -4.25 1.95 -1.77
N TYR A 60 -4.93 2.58 -0.81
CA TYR A 60 -4.66 2.32 0.61
C TYR A 60 -5.17 0.95 1.07
N LEU A 61 -6.28 0.45 0.51
CA LEU A 61 -6.73 -0.93 0.72
C LEU A 61 -5.72 -1.94 0.19
N ASP A 62 -5.18 -1.74 -1.01
CA ASP A 62 -4.13 -2.60 -1.60
C ASP A 62 -2.90 -2.69 -0.68
N ARG A 63 -2.53 -1.57 -0.03
CA ARG A 63 -1.45 -1.55 0.96
C ARG A 63 -1.79 -2.38 2.20
N CYS A 64 -3.01 -2.28 2.72
CA CYS A 64 -3.47 -3.08 3.84
C CYS A 64 -3.40 -4.58 3.52
N GLU A 65 -3.92 -4.99 2.36
CA GLU A 65 -3.88 -6.38 1.89
C GLU A 65 -2.45 -6.90 1.74
N LEU A 66 -1.55 -6.09 1.17
CA LEU A 66 -0.13 -6.44 1.05
C LEU A 66 0.51 -6.70 2.42
N LEU A 67 0.27 -5.84 3.41
CA LEU A 67 0.84 -5.99 4.74
C LEU A 67 0.28 -7.22 5.46
N LEU A 68 -1.02 -7.48 5.36
CA LEU A 68 -1.64 -8.67 5.92
C LEU A 68 -1.10 -9.95 5.27
N SER A 69 -0.93 -9.97 3.95
CA SER A 69 -0.36 -11.11 3.23
C SER A 69 1.09 -11.38 3.65
N GLN A 70 1.89 -10.33 3.89
CA GLN A 70 3.25 -10.48 4.40
C GLN A 70 3.26 -11.10 5.80
N VAL A 71 2.43 -10.59 6.72
CA VAL A 71 2.33 -11.13 8.08
C VAL A 71 1.82 -12.57 8.07
N GLU A 72 0.80 -12.88 7.26
CA GLU A 72 0.30 -14.24 7.09
C GLU A 72 1.41 -15.19 6.63
N GLN A 73 2.20 -14.77 5.63
CA GLN A 73 3.32 -15.57 5.14
C GLN A 73 4.39 -15.76 6.22
N SER A 74 4.75 -14.71 6.96
CA SER A 74 5.70 -14.80 8.07
C SER A 74 5.21 -15.81 9.12
N VAL A 75 3.95 -15.73 9.54
CA VAL A 75 3.37 -16.65 10.53
C VAL A 75 3.37 -18.10 10.01
N ARG A 76 3.04 -18.32 8.74
CA ARG A 76 3.08 -19.66 8.12
C ARG A 76 4.47 -20.27 8.06
N GLN A 77 5.51 -19.45 8.07
CA GLN A 77 6.91 -19.86 8.04
C GLN A 77 7.51 -20.07 9.43
N LEU A 78 6.76 -19.82 10.51
CA LEU A 78 7.23 -20.07 11.87
C LEU A 78 7.11 -21.56 12.23
N ASP A 79 8.12 -22.08 12.92
CA ASP A 79 8.00 -23.36 13.60
C ASP A 79 6.99 -23.24 14.77
N PRO A 80 6.00 -24.13 14.88
CA PRO A 80 4.94 -24.02 15.87
C PRO A 80 5.40 -24.23 17.32
N ASN A 81 6.57 -24.81 17.56
CA ASN A 81 7.11 -25.10 18.89
C ASN A 81 8.12 -24.03 19.34
N THR A 82 8.93 -23.50 18.43
CA THR A 82 9.95 -22.50 18.76
C THR A 82 9.52 -21.06 18.48
N MET A 83 8.50 -20.87 17.63
CA MET A 83 8.09 -19.57 17.07
C MET A 83 9.22 -18.83 16.34
N GLU A 84 10.25 -19.55 15.89
CA GLU A 84 11.33 -19.04 15.06
C GLU A 84 11.02 -19.27 13.58
N GLU A 85 11.57 -18.44 12.70
CA GLU A 85 11.46 -18.66 11.26
C GLU A 85 12.10 -20.01 10.89
N CYS A 86 11.42 -20.82 10.09
CA CYS A 86 11.98 -22.03 9.50
C CYS A 86 13.06 -21.63 8.48
N THR A 87 14.26 -21.27 8.96
CA THR A 87 15.45 -21.22 8.14
C THR A 87 15.80 -22.65 7.79
N VAL A 88 15.42 -23.08 6.59
CA VAL A 88 15.97 -24.30 6.02
C VAL A 88 17.43 -24.01 5.74
N ASP A 89 18.30 -24.29 6.71
CA ASP A 89 19.74 -24.27 6.51
C ASP A 89 20.07 -25.29 5.41
N VAL A 90 20.22 -24.81 4.18
CA VAL A 90 20.83 -25.55 3.09
C VAL A 90 22.34 -25.56 3.35
N SER A 91 22.74 -26.30 4.37
CA SER A 91 24.13 -26.63 4.69
C SER A 91 24.14 -28.07 5.20
N ASN A 92 23.84 -29.02 4.31
CA ASN A 92 24.37 -30.39 4.35
C ASN A 92 23.94 -31.20 3.11
N ASN A 93 24.82 -31.19 2.11
CA ASN A 93 25.18 -32.27 1.16
C ASN A 93 26.04 -31.57 0.09
N GLU A 94 27.33 -31.80 -0.10
CA GLU A 94 28.15 -33.00 0.06
C GLU A 94 29.63 -32.59 0.21
#